data_AF-A0A960T2I1-F1
#
_entry.id   AF-A0A960T2I1-F1
#
_cell.length_a   1.000
_cell.length_b   1.000
_cell.length_c   1.000
_cell.angle_alpha   90.00
_cell.angle_beta   90.00
_cell.angle_gamma   90.00
#
_symmetry.space_group_name_H-M   'P 1'
#
loop_
_entity.id
_entity.type
_entity.pdbx_description
1 polymer ?
#
loop_
_entity_poly.entity_id
_entity_poly.type
_entity_poly.pdbx_seq_one_letter_code
_entity_poly.pdbx_strand_id
1 'polypeptide(L)'
;MEANPFHAEAGDRGPAGRGFALVVTLSLLILLTTVAVGLLSLASISLRSSSQGEAMSIARANARLALAMALGDLQREMGADTRISIRADQRTEPGGDGGESSAKPANRQWTGVYDAWPAASEARPEPGFRRWLVSGRPQDTEDAGLPDKATSDGVRLVGAGTLGTGKADEVMVPAVEIKRPDGEVARLGWWVADQGMKASISTPAPNDDDSLGSVRQGVQAAPRNALSFA
;
A
#
# COMPACT_ATOMS: atom_id res chain seq x y z
N MET A 1 14.52 91.60 68.09
CA MET A 1 15.42 90.46 68.34
C MET A 1 14.53 89.29 68.72
N GLU A 2 14.03 88.58 67.73
CA GLU A 2 13.36 87.29 67.89
C GLU A 2 13.46 86.57 66.55
N ALA A 3 13.75 85.28 66.60
CA ALA A 3 14.31 84.50 65.51
C ALA A 3 13.31 83.46 64.99
N ASN A 4 13.41 83.21 63.67
CA ASN A 4 13.20 81.91 62.99
C ASN A 4 11.74 81.39 62.82
N PRO A 5 11.51 80.38 61.95
CA PRO A 5 11.86 80.20 60.54
C PRO A 5 10.62 79.90 59.67
N PHE A 6 10.68 80.17 58.37
CA PHE A 6 9.77 79.51 57.41
C PHE A 6 10.23 78.06 57.21
N HIS A 7 9.41 77.11 57.65
CA HIS A 7 9.56 75.68 57.39
C HIS A 7 9.46 75.40 55.89
N ALA A 8 10.54 74.91 55.29
CA ALA A 8 10.48 74.23 54.01
C ALA A 8 9.91 72.82 54.24
N GLU A 9 8.70 72.55 53.76
CA GLU A 9 8.22 71.18 53.61
C GLU A 9 9.05 70.49 52.52
N ALA A 10 10.05 69.72 52.96
CA ALA A 10 10.64 68.69 52.13
C ALA A 10 9.60 67.57 51.96
N GLY A 11 8.91 67.58 50.82
CA GLY A 11 8.08 66.46 50.40
C GLY A 11 8.92 65.19 50.28
N ASP A 12 8.75 64.28 51.22
CA ASP A 12 9.32 62.94 51.22
C ASP A 12 8.80 62.18 49.99
N ARG A 13 9.65 62.06 48.96
CA ARG A 13 9.41 61.14 47.84
C ARG A 13 9.84 59.75 48.30
N GLY A 14 8.90 59.02 48.89
CA GLY A 14 9.09 57.62 49.25
C GLY A 14 9.70 56.80 48.10
N PRO A 15 10.56 55.81 48.40
CA PRO A 15 11.30 55.07 47.39
C PRO A 15 10.34 54.38 46.42
N ALA A 16 10.33 54.83 45.16
CA ALA A 16 9.56 54.20 44.10
C ALA A 16 9.88 52.69 44.03
N GLY A 17 8.83 51.85 43.99
CA GLY A 17 8.92 50.40 44.12
C GLY A 17 9.86 49.75 43.10
N ARG A 18 11.09 49.45 43.52
CA ARG A 18 12.16 48.86 42.69
C ARG A 18 12.01 47.35 42.40
N GLY A 19 10.99 46.69 42.95
CA GLY A 19 10.74 45.24 42.76
C GLY A 19 9.58 44.88 41.81
N PHE A 20 8.56 45.73 41.69
CA PHE A 20 7.33 45.39 40.96
C PHE A 20 7.55 45.27 39.45
N ALA A 21 8.38 46.15 38.87
CA ALA A 21 8.73 46.10 37.45
C ALA A 21 9.41 44.79 37.05
N LEU A 22 10.27 44.22 37.92
CA LEU A 22 10.96 42.95 37.66
C LEU A 22 9.98 41.76 37.65
N VAL A 23 9.01 41.75 38.56
CA VAL A 23 7.98 40.71 38.62
C VAL A 23 7.10 40.76 37.38
N VAL A 24 6.73 41.97 36.92
CA VAL A 24 5.93 42.16 35.70
C VAL A 24 6.72 41.72 34.46
N THR A 25 7.99 42.08 34.33
CA THR A 25 8.80 41.66 33.17
C THR A 25 9.06 40.16 33.18
N LEU A 26 9.35 39.55 34.34
CA LEU A 26 9.54 38.11 34.45
C LEU A 26 8.25 37.35 34.12
N SER A 27 7.10 37.81 34.63
CA SER A 27 5.80 37.22 34.31
C SER A 27 5.46 37.36 32.82
N LEU A 28 5.76 38.51 32.22
CA LEU A 28 5.57 38.75 30.79
C LEU A 28 6.51 37.87 29.94
N LEU A 29 7.78 37.74 30.31
CA LEU A 29 8.73 36.85 29.64
C LEU A 29 8.32 35.38 29.73
N ILE A 30 7.90 34.92 30.92
CA ILE A 30 7.39 33.55 31.10
C ILE A 30 6.16 33.34 30.22
N LEU A 31 5.21 34.28 30.21
CA LEU A 31 4.03 34.21 29.34
C LEU A 31 4.43 34.13 27.86
N LEU A 32 5.31 35.02 27.39
CA LEU A 32 5.77 35.03 26.00
C LEU A 32 6.47 33.73 25.61
N THR A 33 7.33 33.19 26.49
CA THR A 33 8.02 31.92 26.25
C THR A 33 7.05 30.74 26.20
N THR A 34 6.06 30.68 27.09
CA THR A 34 5.05 29.60 27.07
C THR A 34 4.21 29.63 25.78
N VAL A 35 3.81 30.83 25.33
CA VAL A 35 3.11 31.00 24.05
C VAL A 35 4.00 30.61 22.88
N ALA A 36 5.26 31.04 22.87
CA ALA A 36 6.21 30.71 21.81
C ALA A 36 6.43 29.19 21.69
N VAL A 37 6.63 28.49 22.81
CA VAL A 37 6.78 27.03 22.83
C VAL A 37 5.50 26.33 22.39
N GLY A 38 4.33 26.82 22.82
CA GLY A 38 3.03 26.30 22.38
C GLY A 38 2.84 26.39 20.87
N LEU A 39 3.13 27.55 20.28
CA LEU A 39 3.04 27.78 18.83
C LEU A 39 4.06 26.94 18.05
N LEU A 40 5.30 26.82 18.55
CA LEU A 40 6.34 25.99 17.91
C LEU A 40 5.95 24.50 17.91
N SER A 41 5.36 24.02 19.01
CA SER A 41 4.85 22.66 19.11
C SER A 41 3.74 22.40 18.09
N LEU A 42 2.76 23.30 18.00
CA LEU A 42 1.66 23.19 17.05
C LEU A 42 2.17 23.23 15.59
N ALA A 43 3.08 24.16 15.28
CA ALA A 43 3.70 24.24 13.95
C ALA A 43 4.42 22.94 13.60
N SER A 44 5.19 22.38 14.54
CA SER A 44 5.91 21.12 14.35
C SER A 44 4.97 19.93 14.11
N ILE A 45 3.83 19.87 14.83
CA ILE A 45 2.80 18.85 14.61
C ILE A 45 2.16 19.02 13.23
N SER A 46 1.81 20.25 12.86
CA SER A 46 1.20 20.57 11.56
C SER A 46 2.12 20.18 10.41
N LEU A 47 3.42 20.49 10.51
CA LEU A 47 4.43 20.12 9.51
C LEU A 47 4.52 18.60 9.33
N ARG A 48 4.61 17.84 10.43
CA ARG A 48 4.63 16.37 10.37
C ARG A 48 3.34 15.81 9.76
N SER A 49 2.18 16.36 10.14
CA SER A 49 0.91 15.91 9.56
C SER A 49 0.86 16.18 8.05
N SER A 50 1.34 17.34 7.61
CA SER A 50 1.35 17.70 6.20
C SER A 50 2.29 16.81 5.39
N SER A 51 3.49 16.54 5.90
CA SER A 51 4.45 15.67 5.20
C SER A 51 3.92 14.24 5.06
N GLN A 52 3.21 13.73 6.07
CA GLN A 52 2.56 12.42 5.99
C GLN A 52 1.40 12.42 5.00
N GLY A 53 0.64 13.51 4.93
CA GLY A 53 -0.43 13.68 3.92
C GLY A 53 0.12 13.66 2.49
N GLU A 54 1.24 14.33 2.26
CA GLU A 54 1.94 14.34 0.97
C GLU A 54 2.45 12.93 0.59
N ALA A 55 3.15 12.26 1.50
CA ALA A 55 3.64 10.89 1.28
C ALA A 55 2.50 9.93 0.92
N MET A 56 1.36 10.02 1.60
CA MET A 56 0.18 9.21 1.29
C MET A 56 -0.44 9.54 -0.08
N SER A 57 -0.45 10.82 -0.47
CA SER A 57 -0.93 11.26 -1.79
C SER A 57 -0.06 10.67 -2.91
N ILE A 58 1.26 10.73 -2.75
CA ILE A 58 2.23 10.16 -3.69
C ILE A 58 2.07 8.63 -3.78
N ALA A 59 1.97 7.94 -2.64
CA ALA A 59 1.75 6.50 -2.61
C ALA A 59 0.46 6.09 -3.35
N ARG A 60 -0.65 6.83 -3.15
CA ARG A 60 -1.91 6.61 -3.88
C ARG A 60 -1.79 6.91 -5.37
N ALA A 61 -1.04 7.93 -5.77
CA ALA A 61 -0.78 8.21 -7.18
C ALA A 61 -0.01 7.05 -7.84
N ASN A 62 1.05 6.57 -7.18
CA ASN A 62 1.83 5.42 -7.64
C ASN A 62 0.98 4.14 -7.72
N ALA A 63 0.13 3.89 -6.73
CA ALA A 63 -0.78 2.75 -6.73
C ALA A 63 -1.81 2.81 -7.86
N ARG A 64 -2.37 3.99 -8.16
CA ARG A 64 -3.29 4.17 -9.30
C ARG A 64 -2.59 3.94 -10.65
N LEU A 65 -1.36 4.41 -10.80
CA LEU A 65 -0.55 4.14 -11.98
C LEU A 65 -0.24 2.64 -12.11
N ALA A 66 0.16 1.99 -11.02
CA ALA A 66 0.40 0.55 -10.97
C ALA A 66 -0.85 -0.25 -11.37
N LEU A 67 -2.03 0.14 -10.87
CA LEU A 67 -3.31 -0.45 -11.24
C LEU A 67 -3.62 -0.26 -12.73
N ALA A 68 -3.40 0.94 -13.28
CA ALA A 68 -3.61 1.20 -14.70
C ALA A 68 -2.70 0.33 -15.60
N MET A 69 -1.44 0.15 -15.20
CA MET A 69 -0.52 -0.77 -15.88
C MET A 69 -0.97 -2.22 -15.78
N ALA A 70 -1.35 -2.67 -14.58
CA ALA A 70 -1.84 -4.03 -14.35
C ALA A 70 -3.07 -4.34 -15.21
N LEU A 71 -4.01 -3.38 -15.30
CA LEU A 71 -5.20 -3.52 -16.13
C LEU A 71 -4.86 -3.55 -17.62
N GLY A 72 -3.94 -2.69 -18.07
CA GLY A 72 -3.48 -2.68 -19.46
C GLY A 72 -2.80 -3.98 -19.86
N ASP A 73 -1.90 -4.50 -19.01
CA ASP A 73 -1.23 -5.79 -19.25
C ASP A 73 -2.21 -6.97 -19.19
N LEU A 74 -3.17 -6.95 -18.25
CA LEU A 74 -4.25 -7.93 -18.22
C LEU A 74 -5.09 -7.91 -19.50
N GLN A 75 -5.54 -6.74 -19.95
CA GLN A 75 -6.34 -6.61 -21.17
C GLN A 75 -5.56 -7.01 -22.42
N ARG A 76 -4.26 -6.69 -22.48
CA ARG A 76 -3.40 -7.04 -23.60
C ARG A 76 -3.20 -8.56 -23.70
N GLU A 77 -2.91 -9.22 -22.59
CA GLU A 77 -2.57 -10.64 -22.60
C GLU A 77 -3.79 -11.55 -22.50
N MET A 78 -4.82 -11.18 -21.74
CA MET A 78 -6.06 -11.96 -21.53
C MET A 78 -7.25 -11.47 -22.37
N GLY A 79 -7.05 -10.53 -23.30
CA GLY A 79 -8.14 -9.96 -24.09
C GLY A 79 -8.72 -10.90 -25.15
N ALA A 80 -7.91 -11.84 -25.66
CA ALA A 80 -8.40 -12.88 -26.55
C ALA A 80 -9.06 -14.01 -25.74
N ASP A 81 -10.14 -14.59 -26.26
CA ASP A 81 -10.88 -15.68 -25.60
C ASP A 81 -10.06 -16.99 -25.52
N THR A 82 -9.01 -17.10 -26.32
CA THR A 82 -8.12 -18.27 -26.38
C THR A 82 -6.95 -18.17 -25.38
N ARG A 83 -7.17 -17.57 -24.22
CA ARG A 83 -6.13 -17.32 -23.22
C ARG A 83 -6.38 -18.15 -21.98
N ILE A 84 -5.30 -18.74 -21.45
CA ILE A 84 -5.34 -19.60 -20.27
C ILE A 84 -4.51 -18.93 -19.19
N SER A 85 -5.11 -18.72 -18.01
CA SER A 85 -4.40 -18.30 -16.80
C SER A 85 -3.95 -19.51 -16.00
N ILE A 86 -2.73 -19.45 -15.47
CA ILE A 86 -2.14 -20.49 -14.62
C ILE A 86 -1.41 -19.79 -13.47
N ARG A 87 -1.52 -20.31 -12.25
CA ARG A 87 -0.69 -19.82 -11.13
C ARG A 87 0.71 -20.41 -11.17
N ALA A 88 1.68 -19.62 -10.70
CA ALA A 88 3.08 -20.05 -10.64
C ALA A 88 3.30 -21.25 -9.70
N ASP A 89 2.44 -21.46 -8.70
CA ASP A 89 2.47 -22.63 -7.82
C ASP A 89 2.24 -23.98 -8.53
N GLN A 90 1.62 -23.97 -9.71
CA GLN A 90 1.39 -25.18 -10.51
C GLN A 90 2.62 -25.57 -11.35
N ARG A 91 3.69 -24.78 -11.30
CA ARG A 91 4.94 -25.08 -11.99
C ARG A 91 5.75 -26.10 -11.21
N THR A 92 6.37 -27.03 -11.92
CA THR A 92 7.18 -28.10 -11.36
C THR A 92 8.51 -28.12 -12.08
N GLU A 93 9.57 -28.60 -11.43
CA GLU A 93 10.86 -28.75 -12.08
C GLU A 93 10.75 -29.74 -13.25
N PRO A 94 11.49 -29.54 -14.35
CA PRO A 94 11.49 -30.50 -15.47
C PRO A 94 11.83 -31.92 -14.99
N GLY A 95 10.90 -32.86 -15.18
CA GLY A 95 11.05 -34.25 -14.72
C GLY A 95 10.64 -34.50 -13.26
N GLY A 96 10.11 -33.50 -12.56
CA GLY A 96 9.52 -33.66 -11.23
C GLY A 96 8.21 -34.44 -11.24
N ASP A 97 7.87 -35.04 -10.09
CA ASP A 97 6.64 -35.81 -9.87
C ASP A 97 5.40 -34.94 -9.62
N GLY A 98 5.58 -33.61 -9.58
CA GLY A 98 4.54 -32.64 -9.28
C GLY A 98 4.16 -32.54 -7.80
N GLY A 99 4.95 -33.13 -6.90
CA GLY A 99 4.75 -33.00 -5.45
C GLY A 99 5.09 -31.62 -4.90
N GLU A 100 5.97 -30.87 -5.57
CA GLU A 100 6.41 -29.55 -5.13
C GLU A 100 6.45 -28.52 -6.28
N SER A 101 6.15 -27.28 -5.91
CA SER A 101 6.23 -26.13 -6.81
C SER A 101 7.67 -25.70 -7.03
N SER A 102 8.11 -25.53 -8.29
CA SER A 102 9.42 -24.93 -8.63
C SER A 102 9.48 -23.44 -8.29
N ALA A 103 8.33 -22.75 -8.30
CA ALA A 103 8.26 -21.33 -7.98
C ALA A 103 8.65 -21.05 -6.53
N LYS A 104 9.44 -19.99 -6.32
CA LYS A 104 9.84 -19.52 -4.99
C LYS A 104 8.62 -19.09 -4.18
N PRO A 105 8.60 -19.29 -2.84
CA PRO A 105 7.43 -19.03 -2.01
C PRO A 105 6.76 -17.66 -2.25
N ALA A 106 7.54 -16.59 -2.36
CA ALA A 106 7.03 -15.22 -2.57
C ALA A 106 6.44 -14.96 -3.97
N ASN A 107 6.63 -15.90 -4.91
CA ASN A 107 6.25 -15.77 -6.32
C ASN A 107 5.15 -16.77 -6.73
N ARG A 108 4.79 -17.71 -5.84
CA ARG A 108 3.80 -18.79 -6.09
C ARG A 108 2.42 -18.26 -6.51
N GLN A 109 2.06 -17.07 -6.02
CA GLN A 109 0.77 -16.44 -6.27
C GLN A 109 0.70 -15.64 -7.59
N TRP A 110 1.77 -15.61 -8.38
CA TRP A 110 1.77 -14.91 -9.66
C TRP A 110 0.92 -15.65 -10.68
N THR A 111 0.26 -14.89 -11.57
CA THR A 111 -0.56 -15.46 -12.65
C THR A 111 0.20 -15.35 -13.97
N GLY A 112 0.42 -16.48 -14.62
CA GLY A 112 0.99 -16.59 -15.96
C GLY A 112 -0.10 -16.73 -17.00
N VAL A 113 0.16 -16.23 -18.21
CA VAL A 113 -0.73 -16.32 -19.36
C VAL A 113 -0.12 -17.22 -20.42
N TYR A 114 -0.93 -18.12 -20.94
CA TYR A 114 -0.58 -19.06 -21.99
C TYR A 114 -1.57 -18.94 -23.15
N ASP A 115 -1.09 -19.19 -24.36
CA ASP A 115 -1.92 -19.42 -25.53
C ASP A 115 -2.64 -20.77 -25.42
N ALA A 116 -3.92 -20.80 -25.77
CA ALA A 116 -4.67 -22.04 -25.89
C ALA A 116 -4.12 -22.87 -27.06
N TRP A 117 -4.21 -24.19 -26.91
CA TRP A 117 -3.80 -25.12 -27.94
C TRP A 117 -4.72 -24.99 -29.18
N PRO A 118 -4.18 -24.80 -30.41
CA PRO A 118 -4.97 -24.93 -31.63
C PRO A 118 -5.72 -26.26 -31.75
N ALA A 119 -7.05 -26.15 -31.86
CA ALA A 119 -8.00 -27.27 -31.91
C ALA A 119 -7.76 -28.29 -33.04
N ALA A 120 -7.04 -27.90 -34.09
CA ALA A 120 -6.77 -28.74 -35.26
C ALA A 120 -5.50 -29.60 -35.14
N SER A 121 -4.77 -29.55 -34.03
CA SER A 121 -3.51 -30.31 -33.92
C SER A 121 -3.75 -31.71 -33.38
N GLU A 122 -3.17 -32.71 -34.03
CA GLU A 122 -3.29 -34.12 -33.63
C GLU A 122 -2.36 -34.50 -32.47
N ALA A 123 -1.30 -33.73 -32.23
CA ALA A 123 -0.35 -33.92 -31.14
C ALA A 123 -0.26 -32.68 -30.24
N ARG A 124 -0.09 -32.89 -28.94
CA ARG A 124 0.00 -31.82 -27.93
C ARG A 124 1.30 -31.02 -28.13
N PRO A 125 1.23 -29.75 -28.55
CA PRO A 125 2.40 -28.90 -28.71
C PRO A 125 2.90 -28.42 -27.34
N GLU A 126 4.11 -27.89 -27.34
CA GLU A 126 4.64 -27.17 -26.19
C GLU A 126 3.74 -25.97 -25.84
N PRO A 127 3.48 -25.71 -24.54
CA PRO A 127 2.65 -24.58 -24.13
C PRO A 127 3.23 -23.24 -24.60
N GLY A 128 2.43 -22.45 -25.31
CA GLY A 128 2.80 -21.10 -25.72
C GLY A 128 2.74 -20.13 -24.53
N PHE A 129 3.79 -20.09 -23.71
CA PHE A 129 3.87 -19.10 -22.63
C PHE A 129 3.98 -17.70 -23.21
N ARG A 130 3.17 -16.78 -22.69
CA ARG A 130 3.20 -15.37 -23.09
C ARG A 130 3.92 -14.53 -22.06
N ARG A 131 3.37 -14.46 -20.84
CA ARG A 131 3.83 -13.49 -19.84
C ARG A 131 3.30 -13.79 -18.43
N TRP A 132 4.07 -13.38 -17.42
CA TRP A 132 3.59 -13.22 -16.05
C TRP A 132 2.90 -11.86 -15.86
N LEU A 133 1.70 -11.86 -15.30
CA LEU A 133 0.93 -10.65 -14.96
C LEU A 133 1.44 -10.03 -13.65
N VAL A 134 2.68 -9.56 -13.71
CA VAL A 134 3.42 -8.95 -12.62
C VAL A 134 4.21 -7.75 -13.11
N SER A 135 4.46 -6.77 -12.25
CA SER A 135 5.34 -5.65 -12.55
C SER A 135 6.75 -6.14 -12.88
N GLY A 136 7.36 -5.57 -13.91
CA GLY A 136 8.69 -5.95 -14.37
C GLY A 136 8.96 -5.46 -15.79
N ARG A 137 10.17 -5.68 -16.30
CA ARG A 137 10.47 -5.40 -17.70
C ARG A 137 9.82 -6.48 -18.58
N PRO A 138 9.27 -6.14 -19.76
CA PRO A 138 8.63 -7.12 -20.64
C PRO A 138 9.48 -8.37 -20.87
N GLN A 139 10.75 -8.18 -21.24
CA GLN A 139 11.74 -9.25 -21.47
C GLN A 139 11.93 -10.21 -20.28
N ASP A 140 11.77 -9.73 -19.04
CA ASP A 140 11.91 -10.55 -17.83
C ASP A 140 10.60 -11.31 -17.56
N THR A 141 9.47 -10.63 -17.73
CA THR A 141 8.13 -11.20 -17.47
C THR A 141 7.68 -12.20 -18.55
N GLU A 142 8.28 -12.17 -19.73
CA GLU A 142 8.07 -13.13 -20.83
C GLU A 142 8.91 -14.41 -20.65
N ASP A 143 9.80 -14.47 -19.64
CA ASP A 143 10.51 -15.69 -19.25
C ASP A 143 9.62 -16.58 -18.36
N ALA A 144 9.26 -17.76 -18.87
CA ALA A 144 8.48 -18.74 -18.12
C ALA A 144 9.16 -19.17 -16.81
N GLY A 145 10.50 -19.15 -16.74
CA GLY A 145 11.28 -19.52 -15.56
C GLY A 145 11.48 -18.41 -14.54
N LEU A 146 10.88 -17.22 -14.75
CA LEU A 146 11.01 -16.10 -13.82
C LEU A 146 10.60 -16.42 -12.36
N PRO A 147 9.48 -17.12 -12.07
CA PRO A 147 9.04 -17.36 -10.69
C PRO A 147 9.96 -18.30 -9.91
N ASP A 148 10.76 -19.09 -10.62
CA ASP A 148 11.74 -20.03 -10.04
C ASP A 148 12.97 -19.27 -9.50
N LYS A 149 13.14 -17.99 -9.88
CA LYS A 149 14.21 -17.10 -9.43
C LYS A 149 13.75 -16.30 -8.21
N ALA A 150 14.68 -16.02 -7.29
CA ALA A 150 14.40 -15.16 -6.13
C ALA A 150 14.28 -13.70 -6.57
N THR A 151 13.24 -13.01 -6.10
CA THR A 151 13.05 -11.57 -6.35
C THR A 151 13.85 -10.77 -5.33
N SER A 152 15.10 -10.42 -5.65
CA SER A 152 15.99 -9.68 -4.74
C SER A 152 15.70 -8.18 -4.69
N ASP A 153 15.25 -7.60 -5.80
CA ASP A 153 14.90 -6.17 -5.92
C ASP A 153 13.39 -6.03 -6.20
N GLY A 154 12.59 -6.24 -5.15
CA GLY A 154 11.15 -6.33 -5.25
C GLY A 154 10.37 -5.47 -4.27
N VAL A 155 9.12 -5.19 -4.63
CA VAL A 155 8.11 -4.62 -3.75
C VAL A 155 7.33 -5.77 -3.13
N ARG A 156 7.31 -5.84 -1.80
CA ARG A 156 6.43 -6.76 -1.06
C ARG A 156 5.02 -6.17 -1.03
N LEU A 157 4.08 -6.86 -1.64
CA LEU A 157 2.69 -6.43 -1.71
C LEU A 157 1.79 -7.19 -0.71
N VAL A 158 2.13 -8.43 -0.37
CA VAL A 158 1.53 -9.19 0.74
C VAL A 158 2.65 -9.77 1.59
N GLY A 159 2.55 -9.69 2.91
CA GLY A 159 3.56 -10.28 3.78
C GLY A 159 3.25 -10.18 5.27
N ALA A 160 4.26 -9.87 6.08
CA ALA A 160 4.12 -9.77 7.53
C ALA A 160 3.03 -8.74 7.91
N GLY A 161 2.13 -9.13 8.81
CA GLY A 161 0.96 -8.32 9.20
C GLY A 161 -0.32 -8.63 8.43
N THR A 162 -0.23 -9.22 7.23
CA THR A 162 -1.41 -9.62 6.44
C THR A 162 -1.63 -11.14 6.41
N LEU A 163 -0.58 -11.95 6.61
CA LEU A 163 -0.61 -13.41 6.39
C LEU A 163 -0.74 -14.29 7.66
N GLY A 164 -1.12 -13.72 8.79
CA GLY A 164 -1.09 -14.46 10.06
C GLY A 164 0.31 -15.06 10.32
N THR A 165 0.38 -16.26 10.87
CA THR A 165 1.65 -16.96 11.15
C THR A 165 2.24 -17.70 9.95
N GLY A 166 1.51 -17.78 8.82
CA GLY A 166 1.94 -18.45 7.60
C GLY A 166 2.83 -17.55 6.74
N LYS A 167 3.98 -18.07 6.29
CA LYS A 167 4.87 -17.38 5.34
C LYS A 167 4.74 -17.87 3.89
N ALA A 168 3.88 -18.85 3.64
CA ALA A 168 3.76 -19.54 2.36
C ALA A 168 3.09 -18.70 1.26
N ASP A 169 2.29 -17.69 1.65
CA ASP A 169 1.46 -16.89 0.75
C ASP A 169 1.98 -15.46 0.58
N GLU A 170 3.27 -15.23 0.84
CA GLU A 170 3.90 -13.95 0.57
C GLU A 170 3.80 -13.62 -0.92
N VAL A 171 3.59 -12.35 -1.24
CA VAL A 171 3.64 -11.89 -2.63
C VAL A 171 4.64 -10.76 -2.74
N MET A 172 5.74 -11.06 -3.41
CA MET A 172 6.76 -10.11 -3.79
C MET A 172 6.75 -9.96 -5.30
N VAL A 173 7.00 -8.76 -5.81
CA VAL A 173 7.00 -8.49 -7.26
C VAL A 173 8.22 -7.67 -7.63
N PRO A 174 8.78 -7.81 -8.85
CA PRO A 174 9.85 -6.94 -9.31
C PRO A 174 9.44 -5.46 -9.24
N ALA A 175 10.33 -4.61 -8.74
CA ALA A 175 10.07 -3.18 -8.64
C ALA A 175 10.20 -2.50 -10.01
N VAL A 176 9.24 -1.63 -10.34
CA VAL A 176 9.35 -0.71 -11.47
C VAL A 176 9.73 0.66 -10.94
N GLU A 177 10.83 1.19 -11.44
CA GLU A 177 11.35 2.50 -11.06
C GLU A 177 10.91 3.57 -12.05
N ILE A 178 10.37 4.66 -11.52
CA ILE A 178 9.99 5.84 -12.29
C ILE A 178 10.81 7.01 -11.77
N LYS A 179 11.67 7.54 -12.63
CA LYS A 179 12.42 8.78 -12.35
C LYS A 179 11.47 9.96 -12.41
N ARG A 180 11.34 10.67 -11.30
CA ARG A 180 10.54 11.90 -11.22
C ARG A 180 11.41 13.10 -11.65
N PRO A 181 10.82 14.20 -12.17
CA PRO A 181 11.57 15.38 -12.59
C PRO A 181 12.43 16.05 -11.50
N ASP A 182 12.13 15.83 -10.23
CA ASP A 182 12.89 16.32 -9.07
C ASP A 182 14.12 15.46 -8.74
N GLY A 183 14.36 14.37 -9.48
CA GLY A 183 15.45 13.43 -9.26
C GLY A 183 15.13 12.30 -8.28
N GLU A 184 13.96 12.30 -7.64
CA GLU A 184 13.52 11.18 -6.82
C GLU A 184 13.10 9.98 -7.69
N VAL A 185 13.35 8.78 -7.18
CA VAL A 185 12.92 7.53 -7.82
C VAL A 185 11.70 6.99 -7.10
N ALA A 186 10.54 7.01 -7.77
CA ALA A 186 9.36 6.32 -7.30
C ALA A 186 9.44 4.84 -7.67
N ARG A 187 9.23 3.97 -6.68
CA ARG A 187 9.17 2.52 -6.88
C ARG A 187 7.72 2.08 -6.75
N LEU A 188 7.24 1.30 -7.71
CA LEU A 188 5.92 0.70 -7.68
C LEU A 188 5.99 -0.77 -8.05
N GLY A 189 4.98 -1.52 -7.63
CA GLY A 189 4.82 -2.91 -7.97
C GLY A 189 3.34 -3.24 -8.08
N TRP A 190 3.02 -4.22 -8.93
CA TRP A 190 1.66 -4.73 -9.08
C TRP A 190 1.72 -6.21 -9.45
N TRP A 191 0.64 -6.92 -9.12
CA TRP A 191 0.40 -8.28 -9.59
C TRP A 191 -1.09 -8.43 -9.87
N VAL A 192 -1.45 -9.31 -10.80
CA VAL A 192 -2.84 -9.74 -11.01
C VAL A 192 -2.99 -11.17 -10.49
N ALA A 193 -3.93 -11.38 -9.57
CA ALA A 193 -4.27 -12.72 -9.08
C ALA A 193 -5.48 -13.28 -9.83
N ASP A 194 -5.40 -14.56 -10.18
CA ASP A 194 -6.53 -15.31 -10.67
C ASP A 194 -7.55 -15.59 -9.55
N GLN A 195 -8.82 -15.21 -9.77
CA GLN A 195 -9.93 -15.50 -8.86
C GLN A 195 -10.50 -16.91 -9.07
N GLY A 196 -10.29 -17.52 -10.24
CA GLY A 196 -10.85 -18.83 -10.59
C GLY A 196 -10.36 -19.98 -9.70
N MET A 197 -9.21 -19.85 -9.04
CA MET A 197 -8.71 -20.85 -8.07
C MET A 197 -8.82 -20.38 -6.60
N LYS A 198 -9.70 -19.42 -6.31
CA LYS A 198 -9.99 -19.01 -4.92
C LYS A 198 -11.39 -19.48 -4.54
N ALA A 199 -11.52 -20.06 -3.36
CA ALA A 199 -12.82 -20.40 -2.80
C ALA A 199 -13.31 -19.24 -1.92
N SER A 200 -14.55 -18.81 -2.14
CA SER A 200 -15.23 -17.92 -1.21
C SER A 200 -15.74 -18.71 -0.01
N ILE A 201 -15.41 -18.26 1.19
CA ILE A 201 -15.90 -18.82 2.47
C ILE A 201 -16.93 -17.85 3.11
N SER A 202 -17.29 -16.77 2.43
CA SER A 202 -18.31 -15.85 2.94
C SER A 202 -19.68 -16.52 2.94
N THR A 203 -20.29 -16.58 4.12
CA THR A 203 -21.72 -16.91 4.28
C THR A 203 -22.49 -15.61 4.42
N PRO A 204 -22.92 -14.96 3.31
CA PRO A 204 -23.81 -13.81 3.39
C PRO A 204 -25.09 -14.23 4.14
N ALA A 205 -25.64 -13.30 4.94
CA ALA A 205 -26.91 -13.53 5.60
C ALA A 205 -27.99 -13.82 4.54
N PRO A 206 -28.98 -14.68 4.84
CA PRO A 206 -30.14 -14.87 3.99
C PRO A 206 -30.75 -13.50 3.66
N ASN A 207 -30.94 -13.22 2.37
CA ASN A 207 -31.59 -12.02 1.89
C ASN A 207 -32.69 -12.44 0.93
N ASP A 208 -33.87 -11.85 1.06
CA ASP A 208 -35.05 -12.12 0.22
C ASP A 208 -35.04 -11.27 -1.07
N ASP A 209 -33.88 -10.71 -1.42
CA ASP A 209 -33.68 -9.98 -2.68
C ASP A 209 -33.49 -10.98 -3.81
N ASP A 210 -34.45 -11.04 -4.73
CA ASP A 210 -34.43 -11.89 -5.93
C ASP A 210 -33.77 -11.22 -7.14
N SER A 211 -33.09 -10.08 -6.96
CA SER A 211 -32.35 -9.46 -8.05
C SER A 211 -31.30 -10.42 -8.65
N LEU A 212 -31.07 -10.33 -9.96
CA LEU A 212 -30.03 -11.15 -10.61
C LEU A 212 -28.65 -10.97 -9.97
N GLY A 213 -28.40 -9.78 -9.40
CA GLY A 213 -27.16 -9.47 -8.68
C GLY A 213 -27.05 -10.26 -7.37
N SER A 214 -28.08 -10.24 -6.53
CA SER A 214 -28.10 -10.95 -5.25
C SER A 214 -28.06 -12.47 -5.44
N VAL A 215 -28.80 -13.01 -6.42
CA VAL A 215 -28.79 -14.45 -6.74
C VAL A 215 -27.40 -14.91 -7.19
N ARG A 216 -26.76 -14.17 -8.11
CA ARG A 216 -25.40 -14.51 -8.58
C ARG A 216 -24.37 -14.40 -7.46
N GLN A 217 -24.49 -13.38 -6.62
CA GLN A 217 -23.62 -13.21 -5.45
C GLN A 217 -23.79 -14.38 -4.48
N GLY A 218 -25.02 -14.84 -4.22
CA GLY A 218 -25.29 -16.01 -3.38
C GLY A 218 -24.65 -17.29 -3.92
N VAL A 219 -24.75 -17.54 -5.23
CA VAL A 219 -24.16 -18.72 -5.89
C VAL A 219 -22.63 -18.68 -5.90
N GLN A 220 -22.03 -17.50 -6.08
CA GLN A 220 -20.57 -17.33 -6.11
C GLN A 220 -19.93 -17.26 -4.71
N ALA A 221 -20.65 -16.73 -3.72
CA ALA A 221 -20.12 -16.54 -2.38
C ALA A 221 -20.25 -17.78 -1.49
N ALA A 222 -21.31 -18.59 -1.66
CA ALA A 222 -21.66 -19.68 -0.77
C ALA A 222 -21.99 -20.99 -1.52
N PRO A 223 -20.99 -21.78 -1.94
CA PRO A 223 -21.22 -23.07 -2.62
C PRO A 223 -22.01 -24.09 -1.77
N ARG A 224 -22.05 -23.93 -0.43
CA ARG A 224 -22.88 -24.77 0.45
C ARG A 224 -24.39 -24.55 0.27
N ASN A 225 -24.84 -23.35 -0.10
CA ASN A 225 -26.26 -23.05 -0.27
C ASN A 225 -26.81 -23.64 -1.59
N ALA A 226 -25.93 -23.80 -2.59
CA ALA A 226 -26.26 -24.42 -3.87
C ALA A 226 -26.56 -25.93 -3.77
N LEU A 227 -26.19 -26.58 -2.65
CA LEU A 227 -26.47 -28.01 -2.40
C LEU A 227 -27.80 -28.25 -1.68
N SER A 228 -28.55 -27.21 -1.29
CA SER A 228 -29.83 -27.37 -0.56
C SER A 228 -31.08 -27.42 -1.45
N PHE A 229 -30.92 -27.40 -2.77
CA PHE A 229 -32.01 -27.60 -3.74
C PHE A 229 -31.97 -28.99 -4.39
N ALA A 230 -31.74 -30.03 -3.58
CA ALA A 230 -31.97 -31.43 -3.94
C ALA A 230 -32.91 -32.08 -2.92
#